data_AF-A0A7S4KFK2-F1
#
_entry.id   AF-A0A7S4KFK2-F1
#
_cell.length_a   1.000
_cell.length_b   1.000
_cell.length_c   1.000
_cell.angle_alpha   90.00
_cell.angle_beta   90.00
_cell.angle_gamma   90.00
#
_symmetry.space_group_name_H-M   'P 1'
#
loop_
_entity.id
_entity.type
_entity.pdbx_description
1 polymer ?
#
loop_
_entity_poly.entity_id
_entity_poly.type
_entity_poly.pdbx_seq_one_letter_code
_entity_poly.pdbx_strand_id
1 'polypeptide(L)'
;MGATISEDIVRLLLDKIQSQLASLNLNDVTTVFEALAILQISKTEKVVLELSTKIAAASSSLPPPHVALLLQALARLHFSVNDDVILRLCDRAAQVSDLFSGRDVA
;
A
#
# COMPACT_ATOMS: atom_id res chain seq x y z
N MET A 1 -9.22 -19.86 15.27
CA MET A 1 -8.42 -19.20 16.31
C MET A 1 -7.56 -18.16 15.62
N GLY A 2 -8.06 -16.93 15.49
CA GLY A 2 -7.28 -15.84 14.90
C GLY A 2 -6.28 -15.35 15.93
N ALA A 3 -4.99 -15.35 15.61
CA ALA A 3 -4.00 -14.70 16.42
C ALA A 3 -4.31 -13.20 16.41
N THR A 4 -4.91 -12.68 17.48
CA THR A 4 -4.93 -11.25 17.75
C THR A 4 -3.50 -10.85 18.05
N ILE A 5 -2.82 -10.32 17.04
CA ILE A 5 -1.58 -9.58 17.25
C ILE A 5 -1.93 -8.49 18.28
N SER A 6 -1.16 -8.41 19.37
CA SER A 6 -1.40 -7.38 20.39
C SER A 6 -1.37 -6.01 19.72
N GLU A 7 -2.35 -5.16 19.98
CA GLU A 7 -2.42 -3.79 19.44
C GLU A 7 -1.12 -3.00 19.75
N ASP A 8 -0.45 -3.34 20.87
CA ASP A 8 0.84 -2.77 21.25
C ASP A 8 1.96 -3.08 20.23
N ILE A 9 1.96 -4.30 19.68
CA ILE A 9 2.95 -4.71 18.67
C ILE A 9 2.69 -3.94 17.38
N VAL A 10 1.41 -3.79 17.00
CA VAL A 10 1.03 -3.01 15.81
C VAL A 10 1.46 -1.55 15.96
N ARG A 11 1.20 -0.94 17.12
CA ARG A 11 1.63 0.45 17.40
C ARG A 11 3.15 0.61 17.34
N LEU A 12 3.90 -0.30 17.98
CA LEU A 12 5.36 -0.27 17.93
C LEU A 12 5.90 -0.39 16.50
N LEU A 13 5.30 -1.24 15.67
CA LEU A 13 5.66 -1.37 14.27
C LEU A 13 5.32 -0.10 13.47
N LEU A 14 4.14 0.49 13.69
CA LEU A 14 3.73 1.74 13.05
C LEU A 14 4.67 2.90 13.42
N ASP A 15 5.03 3.05 14.69
CA ASP A 15 6.00 4.05 15.15
C ASP A 15 7.37 3.84 14.50
N LYS A 16 7.79 2.58 14.39
CA LYS A 16 9.06 2.24 13.75
C LYS A 16 9.04 2.59 12.25
N ILE A 17 7.97 2.22 11.55
CA ILE A 17 7.75 2.59 10.15
C ILE A 17 7.77 4.10 9.99
N GLN A 18 7.07 4.84 10.86
CA GLN A 18 7.03 6.30 10.82
C GLN A 18 8.42 6.92 10.98
N SER A 19 9.21 6.41 11.92
CA SER A 19 10.59 6.89 12.14
C SER A 19 11.52 6.63 10.95
N GLN A 20 11.22 5.63 10.12
CA GLN A 20 12.03 5.23 8.97
C GLN A 20 11.43 5.63 7.62
N LEU A 21 10.27 6.29 7.62
CA LEU A 21 9.49 6.53 6.42
C LEU A 21 10.27 7.28 5.34
N ALA A 22 11.11 8.24 5.74
CA ALA A 22 11.97 8.99 4.83
C ALA A 22 12.98 8.10 4.10
N SER A 23 13.47 7.04 4.74
CA SER A 23 14.46 6.10 4.21
C SER A 23 13.87 4.92 3.44
N LEU A 24 12.55 4.68 3.54
CA LEU A 24 11.91 3.57 2.83
C LEU A 24 11.93 3.80 1.32
N ASN A 25 12.39 2.79 0.58
CA ASN A 25 12.28 2.75 -0.87
C ASN A 25 10.86 2.30 -1.29
N LEU A 26 10.56 2.29 -2.59
CA LEU A 26 9.21 1.96 -3.08
C LEU A 26 8.80 0.51 -2.83
N ASN A 27 9.75 -0.43 -2.83
CA ASN A 27 9.46 -1.84 -2.53
C ASN A 27 9.10 -1.99 -1.05
N ASP A 28 9.83 -1.30 -0.16
CA ASP A 28 9.53 -1.27 1.27
C ASP A 28 8.16 -0.65 1.53
N VAL A 29 7.87 0.49 0.89
CA VAL A 29 6.57 1.18 0.99
C VAL A 29 5.42 0.26 0.56
N THR A 30 5.59 -0.45 -0.56
CA THR A 30 4.56 -1.36 -1.08
C THR A 30 4.34 -2.56 -0.15
N THR A 31 5.43 -3.15 0.36
CA THR A 31 5.40 -4.28 1.29
C THR A 31 4.74 -3.89 2.61
N VAL A 32 5.11 -2.74 3.16
CA VAL A 32 4.49 -2.21 4.38
C VAL A 32 3.01 -1.96 4.16
N PHE A 33 2.65 -1.33 3.05
CA PHE A 33 1.25 -1.02 2.74
C PHE A 33 0.39 -2.29 2.59
N GLU A 34 0.93 -3.33 1.95
CA GLU A 34 0.27 -4.64 1.90
C GLU A 34 0.11 -5.26 3.28
N ALA A 35 1.14 -5.20 4.13
CA ALA A 35 1.07 -5.70 5.50
C ALA A 35 -0.02 -4.97 6.31
N LEU A 36 -0.11 -3.65 6.18
CA LEU A 36 -1.17 -2.86 6.82
C LEU A 36 -2.57 -3.27 6.32
N ALA A 37 -2.70 -3.58 5.04
CA ALA A 37 -3.94 -4.09 4.45
C ALA A 37 -4.32 -5.48 4.97
N ILE A 38 -3.36 -6.38 5.15
CA ILE A 38 -3.58 -7.71 5.74
C ILE A 38 -4.01 -7.58 7.21
N LEU A 39 -3.42 -6.63 7.93
CA LEU A 39 -3.75 -6.34 9.33
C LEU A 39 -5.02 -5.49 9.49
N GLN A 40 -5.68 -5.11 8.40
CA GLN A 40 -6.85 -4.23 8.38
C GLN A 40 -6.66 -2.91 9.14
N ILE A 41 -5.44 -2.36 9.08
CA ILE A 41 -5.11 -1.09 9.72
C ILE A 41 -5.61 0.06 8.85
N SER A 42 -6.51 0.87 9.41
CA SER A 42 -7.27 1.92 8.71
C SER A 42 -6.46 3.20 8.43
N LYS A 43 -6.95 3.94 7.42
CA LYS A 43 -6.53 5.29 6.99
C LYS A 43 -6.36 6.36 8.06
N THR A 44 -6.95 6.15 9.24
CA THR A 44 -6.87 7.08 10.37
C THR A 44 -5.46 7.16 10.94
N GLU A 45 -4.64 6.15 10.69
CA GLU A 45 -3.24 6.17 11.07
C GLU A 45 -2.44 7.08 10.13
N LYS A 46 -1.73 8.04 10.71
CA LYS A 46 -0.88 9.01 10.00
C LYS A 46 0.11 8.32 9.04
N VAL A 47 0.62 7.15 9.44
CA VAL A 47 1.51 6.31 8.63
C VAL A 47 0.87 5.90 7.30
N VAL A 48 -0.41 5.51 7.30
CA VAL A 48 -1.12 5.10 6.08
C VAL A 48 -1.22 6.29 5.13
N LEU A 49 -1.56 7.48 5.62
CA LEU A 49 -1.64 8.69 4.79
C LEU A 49 -0.30 9.08 4.16
N GLU A 50 0.78 9.03 4.92
CA GLU A 50 2.11 9.39 4.42
C GLU A 50 2.64 8.35 3.40
N LEU A 51 2.41 7.05 3.64
CA LEU A 51 2.71 5.99 2.66
C LEU A 51 1.90 6.17 1.37
N SER A 52 0.62 6.49 1.49
CA SER A 52 -0.28 6.74 0.36
C SER A 52 0.22 7.91 -0.49
N THR A 53 0.70 8.97 0.16
CA THR A 53 1.27 10.14 -0.50
C THR A 53 2.55 9.77 -1.27
N LYS A 54 3.42 8.95 -0.68
CA LYS A 54 4.62 8.42 -1.36
C LYS A 54 4.26 7.58 -2.58
N ILE A 55 3.26 6.70 -2.45
CA ILE A 55 2.74 5.89 -3.56
C ILE A 55 2.21 6.78 -4.68
N ALA A 56 1.39 7.79 -4.36
CA ALA A 56 0.84 8.72 -5.35
C ALA A 56 1.93 9.57 -6.03
N ALA A 57 3.01 9.91 -5.34
CA ALA A 57 4.15 10.64 -5.91
C ALA A 57 4.97 9.77 -6.88
N ALA A 58 5.02 8.46 -6.63
CA ALA A 58 5.76 7.50 -7.44
C ALA A 58 4.90 6.72 -8.44
N SER A 59 3.59 6.99 -8.51
CA SER A 59 2.64 6.16 -9.27
C SER A 59 3.01 6.00 -10.75
N SER A 60 3.59 7.03 -11.36
CA SER A 60 4.04 7.02 -12.75
C SER A 60 5.23 6.11 -13.02
N SER A 61 6.06 5.81 -12.02
CA SER A 61 7.26 4.97 -12.14
C SER A 61 7.08 3.57 -11.55
N LEU A 62 5.91 3.25 -11.00
CA LEU A 62 5.65 1.94 -10.42
C LEU A 62 5.74 0.85 -11.50
N PRO A 63 6.48 -0.25 -11.22
CA PRO A 63 6.48 -1.41 -12.08
C PRO A 63 5.16 -2.19 -11.92
N PRO A 64 4.74 -2.95 -12.95
CA PRO A 64 3.42 -3.58 -12.99
C PRO A 64 3.08 -4.42 -11.72
N PRO A 65 3.96 -5.29 -11.20
CA PRO A 65 3.63 -6.09 -10.02
C PRO A 65 3.30 -5.24 -8.77
N HIS A 66 3.92 -4.07 -8.64
CA HIS A 66 3.65 -3.19 -7.51
C HIS A 66 2.31 -2.49 -7.66
N VAL A 67 1.92 -2.13 -8.88
CA VAL A 67 0.60 -1.55 -9.16
C VAL A 67 -0.51 -2.54 -8.78
N ALA A 68 -0.38 -3.81 -9.19
CA ALA A 68 -1.34 -4.86 -8.85
C ALA A 68 -1.42 -5.10 -7.33
N LEU A 69 -0.27 -5.23 -6.66
CA LEU A 69 -0.21 -5.40 -5.21
C LEU A 69 -0.87 -4.24 -4.45
N LEU A 70 -0.60 -3.00 -4.86
CA LEU A 70 -1.19 -1.82 -4.22
C LEU A 70 -2.69 -1.74 -4.45
N LEU A 71 -3.19 -2.03 -5.65
CA LEU A 71 -4.62 -2.09 -5.93
C LEU A 71 -5.32 -3.18 -5.11
N GLN A 72 -4.70 -4.35 -4.96
CA GLN A 72 -5.22 -5.42 -4.11
C GLN A 72 -5.24 -5.00 -2.62
N ALA A 73 -4.18 -4.35 -2.14
CA ALA A 73 -4.12 -3.83 -0.77
C ALA A 73 -5.20 -2.77 -0.51
N LEU A 74 -5.44 -1.87 -1.47
CA LEU A 74 -6.50 -0.87 -1.40
C LEU A 74 -7.89 -1.50 -1.33
N ALA A 75 -8.13 -2.54 -2.14
CA ALA A 75 -9.39 -3.28 -2.11
C ALA A 75 -9.63 -3.96 -0.74
N ARG A 76 -8.59 -4.55 -0.13
CA ARG A 76 -8.66 -5.13 1.23
C ARG A 76 -8.93 -4.09 2.30
N LEU A 77 -8.43 -2.87 2.12
CA LEU A 77 -8.70 -1.72 2.98
C LEU A 77 -10.04 -1.02 2.64
N HIS A 78 -10.90 -1.65 1.82
CA HIS A 78 -12.19 -1.11 1.39
C HIS A 78 -12.11 0.29 0.78
N PHE A 79 -11.05 0.56 0.00
CA PHE A 79 -10.79 1.87 -0.59
C PHE A 79 -10.79 3.00 0.45
N SER A 80 -10.40 2.70 1.68
CA SER A 80 -10.31 3.71 2.74
C SER A 80 -9.23 4.76 2.46
N VAL A 81 -8.52 4.70 1.35
CA VAL A 81 -7.38 5.58 1.07
C VAL A 81 -7.83 6.74 0.18
N ASN A 82 -7.00 7.77 0.02
CA ASN A 82 -7.33 8.94 -0.81
C ASN A 82 -7.67 8.51 -2.26
N ASP A 83 -8.82 8.96 -2.76
CA ASP A 83 -9.32 8.71 -4.11
C ASP A 83 -8.29 9.04 -5.20
N ASP A 84 -7.47 10.09 -4.99
CA ASP A 84 -6.39 10.45 -5.91
C ASP A 84 -5.34 9.35 -6.09
N VAL A 85 -5.04 8.59 -5.02
CA VAL A 85 -4.08 7.49 -5.06
C VAL A 85 -4.65 6.35 -5.90
N ILE A 86 -5.94 6.06 -5.72
CA ILE A 86 -6.67 5.03 -6.46
C ILE A 86 -6.68 5.38 -7.94
N LEU A 87 -7.06 6.61 -8.29
CA LEU A 87 -7.11 7.08 -9.68
C LEU A 87 -5.74 6.97 -10.36
N ARG A 88 -4.67 7.45 -9.69
CA ARG A 88 -3.31 7.38 -10.24
C ARG A 88 -2.81 5.94 -10.44
N LEU A 89 -3.18 5.03 -9.55
CA LEU A 89 -2.82 3.62 -9.70
C LEU A 89 -3.63 2.95 -10.82
N CYS A 90 -4.90 3.29 -10.98
CA CYS A 90 -5.72 2.82 -12.09
C CYS A 90 -5.19 3.35 -13.44
N ASP A 91 -4.83 4.62 -13.52
CA ASP A 91 -4.20 5.21 -14.72
C ASP A 91 -2.89 4.50 -15.05
N ARG A 92 -2.07 4.24 -14.02
CA ARG A 92 -0.83 3.50 -14.22
C ARG A 92 -1.10 2.07 -14.68
N ALA A 93 -2.08 1.38 -14.07
CA ALA A 93 -2.47 0.03 -14.44
C ALA A 93 -2.92 -0.05 -15.91
N ALA A 94 -3.65 0.96 -16.39
CA ALA A 94 -4.03 1.06 -17.79
C ALA A 94 -2.82 1.26 -18.72
N GLN A 95 -1.81 2.01 -18.30
CA GLN A 95 -0.58 2.20 -19.09
C GLN A 95 0.31 0.96 -19.17
N VAL A 96 0.27 0.10 -18.14
CA VAL A 96 1.13 -1.09 -18.05
C VAL A 96 0.35 -2.39 -18.18
N SER A 97 -0.90 -2.33 -18.63
CA SER A 97 -1.82 -3.47 -18.69
C SER A 97 -1.26 -4.64 -19.48
N ASP A 98 -0.56 -4.34 -20.57
CA ASP A 98 0.04 -5.34 -21.46
C ASP A 98 1.24 -6.08 -20.83
N LEU A 99 1.77 -5.56 -19.72
CA LEU A 99 2.89 -6.11 -18.98
C LEU A 99 2.45 -6.90 -17.74
N PHE A 100 1.15 -6.94 -17.44
CA PHE A 100 0.64 -7.76 -16.36
C PHE A 100 0.74 -9.24 -16.68
N SER A 101 1.24 -10.01 -15.72
CA SER A 101 1.16 -11.46 -15.75
C SER A 101 -0.22 -11.94 -15.31
N GLY A 102 -0.53 -13.22 -15.56
CA GLY A 102 -1.79 -13.82 -15.07
C GLY A 102 -1.97 -13.75 -13.55
N ARG A 103 -0.88 -13.58 -12.78
CA ARG A 103 -0.93 -13.38 -11.33
C ARG A 103 -1.32 -11.95 -10.94
N ASP A 104 -1.02 -10.97 -11.78
CA ASP A 104 -1.27 -9.55 -11.49
C ASP A 104 -2.74 -9.17 -11.72
N VAL A 105 -3.48 -9.99 -12.50
CA VAL A 105 -4.90 -9.80 -12.83
C VAL A 105 -5.85 -10.78 -12.12
N ALA A 106 -5.31 -11.70 -11.32
CA ALA A 106 -6.06 -12.70 -10.56
C ALA A 106 -6.42 -12.21 -9.15
#